data_AF-A0A6J7E5E3-F1
#
_entry.id   AF-A0A6J7E5E3-F1
#
_cell.length_a   1.000
_cell.length_b   1.000
_cell.length_c   1.000
_cell.angle_alpha   90.00
_cell.angle_beta   90.00
_cell.angle_gamma   90.00
#
_symmetry.space_group_name_H-M   'P 1'
#
loop_
_entity.id
_entity.type
_entity.pdbx_description
1 polymer ?
#
loop_
_entity_poly.entity_id
_entity_poly.type
_entity_poly.pdbx_seq_one_letter_code
_entity_poly.pdbx_strand_id
1 'polypeptide(L)'
;MQKDERVAALSVLTSALRAAPAGLVAPIATCTSICAWLTGDGARALVALDRGHVDDPEYPLAQLVAQGLAAGLPPSTWAAVMAAVTEEQCRTGK
;
A
#
# COMPACT_ATOMS: atom_id res chain seq x y z
N MET A 1 3.32 13.27 8.31
CA MET A 1 1.95 13.07 7.78
C MET A 1 0.99 12.88 8.94
N GLN A 2 0.17 13.90 9.20
CA GLN A 2 -0.87 13.91 10.23
C GLN A 2 -1.97 12.90 9.87
N LYS A 3 -2.69 12.34 10.84
CA LYS A 3 -3.70 11.28 10.61
C LYS A 3 -4.75 11.70 9.56
N ASP A 4 -5.16 12.96 9.59
CA ASP A 4 -6.16 13.52 8.67
C ASP A 4 -5.69 13.55 7.22
N GLU A 5 -4.40 13.85 6.99
CA GLU A 5 -3.79 13.80 5.65
C GLU A 5 -3.82 12.37 5.08
N ARG A 6 -3.61 11.35 5.94
CA ARG A 6 -3.66 9.94 5.52
C ARG A 6 -5.08 9.50 5.14
N VAL A 7 -6.08 9.99 5.86
CA VAL A 7 -7.49 9.72 5.55
C VAL A 7 -7.88 10.39 4.22
N ALA A 8 -7.43 11.63 3.99
CA ALA A 8 -7.63 12.31 2.72
C ALA A 8 -6.94 11.57 1.56
N ALA A 9 -5.68 11.16 1.75
CA ALA A 9 -4.94 10.36 0.77
C ALA A 9 -5.64 9.04 0.45
N LEU A 10 -6.15 8.33 1.46
CA LEU A 10 -6.91 7.10 1.28
C LEU A 10 -8.17 7.33 0.43
N SER A 11 -8.90 8.43 0.64
CA SER A 11 -10.08 8.77 -0.16
C SER A 11 -9.73 8.99 -1.64
N VAL A 12 -8.66 9.74 -1.92
CA VAL A 12 -8.16 9.98 -3.28
C VAL A 12 -7.72 8.67 -3.93
N LEU A 13 -6.90 7.87 -3.24
CA LEU A 13 -6.40 6.59 -3.74
C LEU A 13 -7.52 5.59 -4.01
N THR A 14 -8.53 5.51 -3.13
CA THR A 14 -9.70 4.65 -3.34
C THR A 14 -10.49 5.08 -4.59
N SER A 15 -10.57 6.39 -4.84
CA SER A 15 -11.22 6.92 -6.04
C SER A 15 -10.41 6.62 -7.30
N ALA A 16 -9.09 6.80 -7.25
CA ALA A 16 -8.19 6.44 -8.33
C ALA A 16 -8.23 4.93 -8.64
N LEU A 17 -8.25 4.08 -7.62
CA LEU A 17 -8.30 2.62 -7.77
C LEU A 17 -9.54 2.14 -8.52
N ARG A 18 -10.68 2.82 -8.31
CA ARG A 18 -11.92 2.52 -9.05
C ARG A 18 -11.83 2.89 -10.53
N ALA A 19 -11.06 3.92 -10.86
CA ALA A 19 -10.89 4.42 -12.23
C ALA A 19 -9.62 3.90 -12.92
N ALA A 20 -8.80 3.09 -12.23
CA ALA A 20 -7.53 2.62 -12.73
C ALA A 20 -7.72 1.70 -13.96
N PRO A 21 -7.01 1.93 -15.07
CA PRO A 21 -7.00 1.01 -16.20
C PRO A 21 -6.25 -0.28 -15.85
N ALA A 22 -6.50 -1.35 -16.61
CA ALA A 22 -5.77 -2.61 -16.48
C ALA A 22 -4.25 -2.38 -16.59
N GLY A 23 -3.47 -3.07 -15.75
CA GLY A 23 -2.01 -2.89 -15.66
C GLY A 23 -1.55 -1.72 -14.79
N LEU A 24 -2.47 -0.86 -14.31
CA LEU A 24 -2.17 0.15 -13.28
C LEU A 24 -2.94 -0.10 -11.98
N VAL A 25 -3.68 -1.21 -11.88
CA VAL A 25 -4.46 -1.53 -10.68
C VAL A 25 -3.51 -1.95 -9.56
N ALA A 26 -2.55 -2.83 -9.82
CA ALA A 26 -1.58 -3.30 -8.82
C ALA A 26 -0.84 -2.18 -8.05
N PRO A 27 -0.20 -1.19 -8.71
CA PRO A 27 0.47 -0.11 -7.99
C PRO A 27 -0.50 0.74 -7.16
N ILE A 28 -1.66 1.12 -7.71
CA ILE A 28 -2.63 1.98 -7.00
C ILE A 28 -3.27 1.22 -5.84
N ALA A 29 -3.57 -0.07 -6.03
CA ALA A 29 -4.14 -0.94 -5.01
C ALA A 29 -3.16 -1.14 -3.85
N THR A 30 -1.87 -1.29 -4.15
CA THR A 30 -0.80 -1.39 -3.14
C THR A 30 -0.68 -0.10 -2.31
N CYS A 31 -0.66 1.07 -2.96
CA CYS A 31 -0.66 2.36 -2.25
C CYS A 31 -1.92 2.56 -1.39
N THR A 32 -3.08 2.13 -1.90
CA THR A 32 -4.36 2.16 -1.17
C THR A 32 -4.28 1.26 0.06
N SER A 33 -3.71 0.06 -0.07
CA SER A 33 -3.50 -0.87 1.02
C SER A 33 -2.64 -0.27 2.14
N ILE A 34 -1.50 0.30 1.77
CA ILE A 34 -0.58 0.96 2.72
C ILE A 34 -1.29 2.10 3.47
N CYS A 35 -2.05 2.95 2.78
CA CYS A 35 -2.76 4.05 3.42
C CYS A 35 -3.89 3.57 4.35
N ALA A 36 -4.64 2.54 3.94
CA ALA A 36 -5.66 1.91 4.79
C ALA A 36 -5.04 1.31 6.05
N TRP A 37 -3.92 0.59 5.90
CA TRP A 37 -3.19 0.00 7.02
C TRP A 37 -2.69 1.07 8.00
N LEU A 38 -2.09 2.15 7.49
CA LEU A 38 -1.58 3.27 8.30
C LEU A 38 -2.67 4.12 8.96
N THR A 39 -3.93 4.00 8.53
CA THR A 39 -5.08 4.65 9.17
C THR A 39 -5.83 3.72 10.13
N GLY A 40 -5.42 2.45 10.24
CA GLY A 40 -6.00 1.45 11.13
C GLY A 40 -7.08 0.56 10.49
N ASP A 41 -7.35 0.71 9.20
CA ASP A 41 -8.31 -0.13 8.46
C ASP A 41 -7.58 -1.30 7.77
N GLY A 42 -7.17 -2.29 8.57
CA GLY A 42 -6.45 -3.48 8.08
C GLY A 42 -7.29 -4.35 7.15
N ALA A 43 -8.62 -4.39 7.33
CA ALA A 43 -9.52 -5.13 6.45
C ALA A 43 -9.51 -4.54 5.03
N ARG A 44 -9.64 -3.22 4.90
CA ARG A 44 -9.51 -2.55 3.60
C ARG A 44 -8.12 -2.69 3.01
N ALA A 45 -7.08 -2.75 3.85
CA ALA A 45 -5.72 -3.00 3.38
C ALA A 45 -5.59 -4.36 2.67
N LEU A 46 -6.18 -5.42 3.25
CA LEU A 46 -6.18 -6.76 2.65
C LEU A 46 -7.01 -6.80 1.36
N VAL A 47 -8.22 -6.23 1.36
CA VAL A 47 -9.08 -6.18 0.16
C VAL A 47 -8.40 -5.43 -1.00
N ALA A 48 -7.69 -4.33 -0.70
CA ALA A 48 -6.93 -3.61 -1.70
C ALA A 48 -5.78 -4.47 -2.25
N LEU A 49 -5.06 -5.22 -1.40
CA LEU A 49 -4.01 -6.14 -1.86
C LEU A 49 -4.54 -7.27 -2.74
N ASP A 50 -5.66 -7.89 -2.37
CA ASP A 50 -6.27 -8.94 -3.19
C ASP A 50 -6.57 -8.41 -4.60
N ARG A 51 -7.09 -7.18 -4.71
CA ARG A 51 -7.33 -6.54 -6.00
C ARG A 51 -6.03 -6.28 -6.76
N GLY A 52 -4.95 -5.92 -6.08
CA GLY A 52 -3.64 -5.73 -6.70
C GLY A 52 -3.07 -7.04 -7.23
N HIS A 53 -3.17 -8.13 -6.46
CA HIS A 53 -2.71 -9.46 -6.88
C HIS A 53 -3.51 -10.05 -8.03
N VAL A 54 -4.79 -9.69 -8.17
CA VAL A 54 -5.59 -10.09 -9.36
C VAL A 54 -5.07 -9.41 -10.64
N ASP A 55 -4.55 -8.18 -10.56
CA ASP A 55 -3.99 -7.46 -11.72
C ASP A 55 -2.56 -7.89 -12.02
N ASP A 56 -1.70 -7.98 -10.99
CA ASP A 56 -0.32 -8.44 -11.09
C ASP A 56 0.08 -9.23 -9.81
N PRO A 57 0.09 -10.58 -9.87
CA PRO A 57 0.50 -11.42 -8.75
C PRO A 57 1.97 -11.23 -8.35
N GLU A 58 2.81 -10.76 -9.28
CA GLU A 58 4.25 -10.62 -9.10
C GLU A 58 4.68 -9.20 -8.73
N TYR A 59 3.73 -8.27 -8.54
CA TYR A 59 4.03 -6.88 -8.18
C TYR A 59 4.82 -6.81 -6.86
N PRO A 60 6.12 -6.46 -6.87
CA PRO A 60 7.00 -6.73 -5.73
C PRO A 60 6.59 -6.01 -4.44
N LEU A 61 6.10 -4.77 -4.57
CA LEU A 61 5.65 -3.99 -3.42
C LEU A 61 4.37 -4.57 -2.80
N ALA A 62 3.45 -5.14 -3.61
CA ALA A 62 2.26 -5.79 -3.09
C ALA A 62 2.64 -7.01 -2.24
N GLN A 63 3.58 -7.83 -2.73
CA GLN A 63 4.08 -8.99 -2.00
C GLN A 63 4.72 -8.59 -0.67
N LEU A 64 5.54 -7.53 -0.65
CA LEU A 64 6.16 -7.02 0.57
C LEU A 64 5.12 -6.58 1.60
N VAL A 65 4.09 -5.83 1.19
CA VAL A 65 3.02 -5.38 2.09
C VAL A 65 2.19 -6.57 2.58
N ALA A 66 1.89 -7.53 1.71
CA ALA A 66 1.16 -8.75 2.07
C ALA A 66 1.90 -9.58 3.13
N GLN A 67 3.22 -9.72 3.00
CA GLN A 67 4.06 -10.39 4.01
C GLN A 67 4.00 -9.66 5.36
N GLY A 68 4.10 -8.33 5.36
CA GLY A 68 4.02 -7.54 6.58
C GLY A 68 2.67 -7.66 7.30
N LEU A 69 1.57 -7.64 6.54
CA LEU A 69 0.22 -7.83 7.07
C LEU A 69 0.01 -9.26 7.58
N ALA A 70 0.44 -10.28 6.84
CA ALA A 70 0.34 -11.68 7.24
C ALA A 70 1.15 -12.00 8.50
N ALA A 71 2.30 -11.34 8.67
CA ALA A 71 3.13 -11.43 9.88
C ALA A 71 2.55 -10.63 11.08
N GLY A 72 1.44 -9.90 10.91
CA GLY A 72 0.83 -9.10 11.96
C GLY A 72 1.68 -7.91 12.39
N LEU A 73 2.51 -7.36 11.49
CA LEU A 73 3.31 -6.19 11.82
C LEU A 73 2.41 -5.00 12.23
N PRO A 74 2.80 -4.20 13.23
CA PRO A 74 2.07 -3.00 13.54
C PRO A 74 2.34 -1.93 12.45
N PRO A 75 1.37 -1.04 12.14
CA PRO A 75 1.55 0.01 11.14
C PRO A 75 2.76 0.94 11.42
N SER A 76 3.12 1.10 12.69
CA SER A 76 4.31 1.87 13.10
C SER A 76 5.62 1.26 12.62
N THR A 77 5.73 -0.07 12.58
CA THR A 77 6.93 -0.76 12.07
C THR A 77 7.09 -0.51 10.58
N TRP A 78 6.00 -0.61 9.80
CA TRP A 78 6.03 -0.26 8.37
C TRP A 78 6.46 1.19 8.15
N ALA A 79 5.87 2.13 8.91
CA ALA A 79 6.22 3.55 8.80
C ALA A 79 7.69 3.82 9.13
N ALA A 80 8.25 3.13 10.14
CA ALA A 80 9.65 3.25 10.50
C ALA A 80 10.59 2.69 9.42
N VAL A 81 10.27 1.53 8.85
CA VAL A 81 11.03 0.92 7.75
C VAL A 81 11.03 1.85 6.54
N MET A 82 9.87 2.35 6.13
CA MET A 82 9.78 3.26 4.97
C MET A 82 10.47 4.60 5.20
N ALA A 83 10.53 5.09 6.44
CA ALA A 83 11.28 6.30 6.77
C ALA A 83 12.80 6.11 6.68
N ALA A 84 13.28 4.86 6.78
CA ALA A 84 14.70 4.51 6.62
C ALA A 84 15.10 4.26 5.15
N VAL A 85 14.13 4.06 4.25
CA VAL A 85 14.38 3.90 2.81
C VAL A 85 14.75 5.25 2.22
N THR A 86 15.95 5.35 1.64
CA THR A 86 16.35 6.55 0.90
C THR A 86 15.65 6.62 -0.45
N GLU A 87 15.56 7.83 -1.04
CA GLU A 87 14.99 8.00 -2.38
C GLU A 87 15.68 7.13 -3.43
N GLU A 88 17.01 7.01 -3.35
CA GLU A 88 17.80 6.20 -4.26
C GLU A 88 17.49 4.71 -4.14
N GLN A 89 17.35 4.21 -2.90
CA GLN A 89 16.94 2.82 -2.64
C GLN A 89 15.52 2.56 -3.16
N CYS A 90 14.61 3.51 -2.97
CA CYS A 90 13.24 3.43 -3.49
C CYS A 90 13.20 3.37 -5.02
N ARG A 91 14.03 4.15 -5.71
CA ARG A 91 14.09 4.20 -7.17
C ARG A 91 14.72 2.94 -7.77
N THR A 92 15.72 2.37 -7.11
CA THR A 92 16.51 1.23 -7.62
C THR A 92 16.00 -0.14 -7.13
N GLY A 93 15.17 -0.16 -6.09
CA GLY A 93 14.71 -1.39 -5.44
C GLY A 93 15.80 -2.17 -4.72
N LYS A 94 16.89 -1.49 -4.29
CA LYS A 94 18.07 -2.08 -3.65
C LYS A 94 18.33 -1.48 -2.27
#